data_AF-A0A7U5D3T2-F1
#
_entry.id   AF-A0A7U5D3T2-F1
#
_cell.length_a   1.000
_cell.length_b   1.000
_cell.length_c   1.000
_cell.angle_alpha   90.00
_cell.angle_beta   90.00
_cell.angle_gamma   90.00
#
_symmetry.space_group_name_H-M   'P 1'
#
loop_
_entity.id
_entity.type
_entity.pdbx_description
1 polymer ?
#
loop_
_entity_poly.entity_id
_entity_poly.type
_entity_poly.pdbx_seq_one_letter_code
_entity_poly.pdbx_strand_id
1 'polypeptide(L)'
;MSMSGVSVASNKSLQLEATQEAYNRAVVKLNLLLIEDKTHEEDVRAKLIEVMKERNKLGKYSFSDLYVMQKSIEKTVDDFLAGLNEQYVSD
;
A
#
# COMPACT_ATOMS: atom_id res chain seq x y z
N MET A 1 22.77 -28.78 -18.65
CA MET A 1 22.50 -27.45 -18.09
C MET A 1 21.26 -27.56 -17.21
N SER A 2 21.44 -27.79 -15.89
CA SER A 2 20.31 -27.73 -14.96
C SER A 2 20.07 -26.27 -14.63
N MET A 3 18.86 -25.76 -14.86
CA MET A 3 18.39 -24.49 -14.33
C MET A 3 18.32 -24.62 -12.79
N SER A 4 19.46 -24.42 -12.14
CA SER A 4 19.61 -24.51 -10.70
C SER A 4 19.09 -23.23 -10.04
N GLY A 5 17.88 -23.33 -9.49
CA GLY A 5 17.57 -22.85 -8.14
C GLY A 5 17.38 -21.35 -7.95
N VAL A 6 16.27 -20.79 -8.44
CA VAL A 6 15.69 -19.66 -7.70
C VAL A 6 15.10 -20.24 -6.41
N SER A 7 15.80 -20.04 -5.29
CA SER A 7 15.35 -20.57 -3.99
C SER A 7 14.04 -19.88 -3.57
N VAL A 8 13.18 -20.59 -2.83
CA VAL A 8 11.93 -20.03 -2.29
C VAL A 8 12.17 -18.75 -1.47
N ALA A 9 13.33 -18.65 -0.82
CA ALA A 9 13.74 -17.44 -0.10
C ALA A 9 14.00 -16.25 -1.04
N SER A 10 14.59 -16.48 -2.21
CA SER A 10 14.80 -15.45 -3.24
C SER A 10 13.46 -14.94 -3.79
N ASN A 11 12.51 -15.83 -4.05
CA ASN A 11 11.16 -15.44 -4.50
C ASN A 11 10.41 -14.60 -3.45
N LYS A 12 10.51 -14.98 -2.16
CA LYS A 12 9.92 -14.19 -1.07
C LYS A 12 10.55 -12.82 -0.96
N SER A 13 11.88 -12.70 -1.08
CA SER A 13 12.58 -11.42 -1.01
C SER A 13 12.15 -10.48 -2.13
N LEU A 14 12.14 -10.96 -3.37
CA LEU A 14 11.71 -10.17 -4.53
C LEU A 14 10.26 -9.72 -4.39
N GLN A 15 9.38 -10.60 -3.93
CA GLN A 15 7.98 -10.26 -3.68
C GLN A 15 7.83 -9.23 -2.54
N LEU A 16 8.64 -9.33 -1.48
CA LEU A 16 8.65 -8.35 -0.39
C LEU A 16 9.06 -6.96 -0.90
N GLU A 17 10.11 -6.86 -1.71
CA GLU A 17 10.57 -5.61 -2.33
C GLU A 17 9.47 -5.00 -3.22
N ALA A 18 8.87 -5.80 -4.10
CA ALA A 18 7.77 -5.35 -4.97
C ALA A 18 6.55 -4.86 -4.16
N THR A 19 6.26 -5.53 -3.04
CA THR A 19 5.16 -5.13 -2.14
C THR A 19 5.50 -3.83 -1.41
N GLN A 20 6.73 -3.68 -0.92
CA GLN A 20 7.19 -2.43 -0.29
C GLN A 20 7.12 -1.25 -1.25
N GLU A 21 7.44 -1.46 -2.53
CA GLU A 21 7.33 -0.42 -3.56
C GLU A 21 5.87 0.02 -3.77
N ALA A 22 4.92 -0.92 -3.84
CA ALA A 22 3.50 -0.61 -3.92
C ALA A 22 3.01 0.21 -2.72
N TYR A 23 3.42 -0.17 -1.50
CA TYR A 23 3.15 0.61 -0.29
C TYR A 23 3.80 2.00 -0.31
N ASN A 24 5.01 2.15 -0.86
CA ASN A 24 5.66 3.45 -1.01
C ASN A 24 4.85 4.37 -1.93
N ARG A 25 4.34 3.85 -3.06
CA ARG A 25 3.48 4.62 -3.98
C ARG A 25 2.19 5.08 -3.30
N ALA A 26 1.54 4.19 -2.55
CA ALA A 26 0.37 4.52 -1.74
C ALA A 26 0.65 5.64 -0.72
N VAL A 27 1.79 5.57 -0.01
CA VAL A 27 2.23 6.61 0.93
C VAL A 27 2.48 7.95 0.24
N VAL A 28 3.15 7.95 -0.93
CA VAL A 28 3.37 9.18 -1.69
C VAL A 28 2.05 9.82 -2.10
N LYS A 29 1.08 9.01 -2.57
CA LYS A 29 -0.24 9.51 -2.96
C LYS A 29 -0.98 10.20 -1.81
N LEU A 30 -1.01 9.59 -0.63
CA LEU A 30 -1.62 10.17 0.57
C LEU A 30 -0.90 11.45 1.02
N ASN A 31 0.43 11.49 0.96
CA ASN A 31 1.20 12.69 1.31
C ASN A 31 0.97 13.84 0.34
N LEU A 32 0.85 13.58 -0.97
CA LEU A 32 0.53 14.60 -1.96
C LEU A 32 -0.84 15.22 -1.67
N LEU A 33 -1.85 14.40 -1.33
CA LEU A 33 -3.16 14.92 -0.95
C LEU A 33 -3.10 15.81 0.29
N LEU A 34 -2.32 15.44 1.32
CA LEU A 34 -2.15 16.30 2.52
C LEU A 34 -1.50 17.66 2.24
N ILE A 35 -0.81 17.80 1.12
CA ILE A 35 -0.24 19.08 0.66
C ILE A 35 -1.31 19.90 -0.07
N GLU A 36 -2.15 19.25 -0.89
CA GLU A 36 -3.12 19.89 -1.78
C GLU A 36 -4.48 20.17 -1.10
N ASP A 37 -4.93 19.29 -0.20
CA ASP A 37 -6.23 19.33 0.45
C ASP A 37 -6.09 19.22 1.97
N LYS A 38 -6.62 20.23 2.66
CA LYS A 38 -6.66 20.32 4.13
C LYS A 38 -8.00 19.92 4.74
N THR A 39 -9.03 19.75 3.91
CA THR A 39 -10.40 19.44 4.32
C THR A 39 -10.47 18.07 4.99
N HIS A 40 -9.72 17.10 4.47
CA HIS A 40 -9.70 15.71 4.95
C HIS A 40 -8.40 15.37 5.69
N GLU A 41 -7.70 16.37 6.24
CA GLU A 41 -6.35 16.17 6.79
C GLU A 41 -6.31 15.08 7.86
N GLU A 42 -7.27 15.04 8.77
CA GLU A 42 -7.31 14.04 9.85
C GLU A 42 -7.48 12.62 9.32
N ASP A 43 -8.45 12.40 8.42
CA ASP A 43 -8.74 11.10 7.83
C ASP A 43 -7.57 10.59 6.98
N VAL A 44 -6.99 11.47 6.15
CA VAL A 44 -5.85 11.14 5.30
C VAL A 44 -4.61 10.84 6.15
N ARG A 45 -4.37 11.58 7.24
CA ARG A 45 -3.29 11.27 8.20
C ARG A 45 -3.51 9.93 8.88
N ALA A 46 -4.74 9.63 9.30
CA ALA A 46 -5.06 8.34 9.91
C ALA A 46 -4.77 7.19 8.94
N LYS A 47 -5.21 7.32 7.68
CA LYS A 47 -4.95 6.31 6.65
C LYS A 47 -3.47 6.17 6.33
N LEU A 48 -2.73 7.28 6.27
CA LEU A 48 -1.28 7.26 6.07
C LEU A 48 -0.57 6.45 7.17
N ILE A 49 -0.95 6.66 8.44
CA ILE A 49 -0.39 5.94 9.58
C ILE A 49 -0.71 4.44 9.48
N GLU A 50 -1.93 4.07 9.08
CA GLU A 50 -2.33 2.68 8.84
C GLU A 50 -1.45 2.01 7.78
N VAL A 51 -1.32 2.63 6.60
CA VAL A 51 -0.50 2.12 5.48
C VAL A 51 0.97 1.97 5.90
N MET A 52 1.52 2.94 6.64
CA MET A 52 2.90 2.85 7.16
C MET A 52 3.07 1.71 8.18
N LYS A 53 2.09 1.51 9.08
CA LYS A 53 2.11 0.42 10.06
C LYS A 53 2.05 -0.94 9.39
N GLU A 54 1.25 -1.10 8.35
CA GLU A 54 1.18 -2.33 7.56
C GLU A 54 2.49 -2.59 6.80
N ARG A 55 3.03 -1.57 6.13
CA ARG A 55 4.33 -1.63 5.45
C ARG A 55 5.44 -2.16 6.36
N ASN A 56 5.50 -1.67 7.61
CA ASN A 56 6.50 -2.08 8.60
C ASN A 56 6.35 -3.55 9.06
N LYS A 57 5.22 -4.19 8.76
CA LYS A 57 4.94 -5.59 9.10
C LYS A 57 5.12 -6.54 7.90
N LEU A 58 5.39 -6.04 6.69
CA LEU A 58 5.45 -6.85 5.46
C LEU A 58 6.37 -8.08 5.57
N GLY A 59 7.52 -7.96 6.24
CA GLY A 59 8.44 -9.08 6.42
C GLY A 59 7.86 -10.30 7.16
N LYS A 60 6.76 -10.12 7.90
CA LYS A 60 6.07 -11.18 8.64
C LYS A 60 5.12 -12.01 7.78
N TYR A 61 4.75 -11.54 6.60
CA TYR A 61 3.78 -12.19 5.73
C TYR A 61 4.41 -13.28 4.86
N SER A 62 3.56 -14.21 4.39
CA SER A 62 3.96 -15.24 3.43
C SER A 62 4.13 -14.64 2.02
N PHE A 63 4.72 -15.39 1.08
CA PHE A 63 4.81 -14.96 -0.31
C PHE A 63 3.43 -14.67 -0.93
N SER A 64 2.46 -15.57 -0.70
CA SER A 64 1.10 -15.41 -1.24
C SER A 64 0.38 -14.19 -0.65
N ASP A 65 0.56 -13.94 0.65
CA ASP A 65 -0.02 -12.76 1.30
C ASP A 65 0.58 -11.48 0.71
N LEU A 66 1.91 -11.43 0.58
CA LEU A 66 2.61 -10.29 -0.03
C LEU A 66 2.13 -10.04 -1.47
N TYR A 67 1.90 -11.11 -2.25
CA TYR A 67 1.35 -11.00 -3.60
C TYR A 67 -0.05 -10.37 -3.61
N VAL A 68 -0.94 -10.81 -2.73
CA VAL A 68 -2.29 -10.23 -2.60
C VAL A 68 -2.22 -8.77 -2.16
N MET A 69 -1.43 -8.48 -1.11
CA MET A 69 -1.26 -7.13 -0.58
C MET A 69 -0.68 -6.16 -1.61
N GLN A 70 0.31 -6.58 -2.40
CA GLN A 70 0.87 -5.79 -3.50
C GLN A 70 -0.22 -5.40 -4.50
N LYS A 71 -1.10 -6.35 -4.86
CA LYS A 71 -2.15 -6.15 -5.86
C LYS A 71 -3.33 -5.31 -5.34
N SER A 72 -3.55 -5.26 -4.02
CA SER A 72 -4.70 -4.58 -3.44
C SER A 72 -4.41 -3.16 -2.95
N ILE A 73 -3.19 -2.87 -2.47
CA ILE A 73 -2.92 -1.63 -1.70
C ILE A 73 -3.24 -0.34 -2.47
N GLU A 74 -2.93 -0.27 -3.76
CA GLU A 74 -3.25 0.90 -4.59
C GLU A 74 -4.77 1.10 -4.68
N LYS A 75 -5.52 0.03 -4.99
CA LYS A 75 -6.98 0.07 -5.03
C LYS A 75 -7.58 0.44 -3.67
N THR A 76 -7.06 -0.10 -2.58
CA THR A 76 -7.52 0.24 -1.22
C THR A 76 -7.37 1.73 -0.91
N VAL A 77 -6.26 2.35 -1.35
CA VAL A 77 -6.07 3.80 -1.19
C VAL A 77 -6.96 4.58 -2.14
N ASP A 78 -7.12 4.14 -3.39
CA ASP A 78 -7.98 4.80 -4.38
C ASP A 78 -9.45 4.81 -3.95
N ASP A 79 -9.96 3.68 -3.48
CA ASP A 79 -11.34 3.55 -2.98
C ASP A 79 -11.54 4.43 -1.71
N PHE A 80 -10.54 4.50 -0.82
CA PHE A 80 -10.58 5.41 0.34
C PHE A 80 -10.67 6.87 -0.10
N LEU A 81 -9.83 7.30 -1.04
CA LEU A 81 -9.80 8.68 -1.54
C LEU A 81 -11.08 9.05 -2.29
N ALA A 82 -11.66 8.12 -3.05
CA ALA A 82 -12.95 8.32 -3.71
C ALA A 82 -14.07 8.55 -2.67
N GLY A 83 -14.08 7.77 -1.59
CA GLY A 83 -15.06 7.90 -0.51
C GLY A 83 -15.02 9.24 0.24
N LEU A 84 -13.85 9.90 0.31
CA LEU A 84 -13.73 11.25 0.90
C LEU A 84 -14.52 12.29 0.07
N ASN A 85 -14.47 12.17 -1.27
CA ASN A 85 -15.17 13.10 -2.16
C ASN A 85 -16.68 12.87 -2.21
N GLU A 86 -17.13 11.61 -2.05
CA GLU A 86 -18.56 11.27 -2.08
C GLU A 86 -19.33 11.80 -0.86
N GLN A 87 -18.67 11.94 0.29
CA GLN A 87 -19.29 12.53 1.50
C GLN A 87 -19.71 13.99 1.30
N TYR A 88 -19.17 14.70 0.31
CA TYR A 88 -19.49 16.10 0.02
C TYR A 88 -20.69 16.29 -0.93
N VAL A 89 -21.17 15.25 -1.61
CA VAL A 89 -22.24 15.36 -2.63
C VAL A 89 -23.63 15.07 -2.05
N SER A 90 -23.69 14.59 -0.81
CA SER A 90 -24.94 14.17 -0.14
C SER A 90 -25.64 15.23 0.72
N ASP A 91 -25.23 16.50 0.64
CA ASP A 91 -25.92 17.62 1.29
C ASP A 91 -26.98 18.30 0.38
#